data_AF-A0A4R7G586-F1
#
_entry.id   AF-A0A4R7G586-F1
#
_cell.length_a   1.000
_cell.length_b   1.000
_cell.length_c   1.000
_cell.angle_alpha   90.00
_cell.angle_beta   90.00
_cell.angle_gamma   90.00
#
_symmetry.space_group_name_H-M   'P 1'
#
loop_
_entity.id
_entity.type
_entity.pdbx_description
1 polymer ?
#
loop_
_entity_poly.entity_id
_entity_poly.type
_entity_poly.pdbx_seq_one_letter_code
_entity_poly.pdbx_strand_id
1 'polypeptide(L)'
;MVFGVAGAQPLVGFLSFAAFLTFPGVALVFAVVVDRETLKGAAQHPDDSVESGWYDRATSGTFHDIIVVLGVTSLVLAFIPRDFQVDLKLVLPAVLALCFVSTGIRYLLLRRKG
;
A
#
# COMPACT_ATOMS: atom_id res chain seq x y z
N MET A 1 27.25 -16.36 3.57
CA MET A 1 26.72 -15.23 2.78
C MET A 1 25.22 -15.22 2.92
N VAL A 2 24.63 -14.14 3.45
CA VAL A 2 23.18 -13.96 3.44
C VAL A 2 22.82 -13.37 2.07
N PHE A 3 22.19 -14.16 1.21
CA PHE A 3 21.60 -13.62 -0.02
C PHE A 3 20.35 -12.82 0.36
N GLY A 4 20.23 -11.57 -0.12
CA GLY A 4 19.02 -10.77 0.05
C GLY A 4 17.81 -11.38 -0.67
N VAL A 5 16.66 -10.72 -0.61
CA VAL A 5 15.39 -11.22 -1.19
C VAL A 5 15.51 -11.64 -2.67
N ALA A 6 16.47 -11.06 -3.41
CA ALA A 6 16.75 -11.32 -4.82
C ALA A 6 17.53 -12.64 -5.10
N GLY A 7 18.03 -13.33 -4.08
CA GLY A 7 18.68 -14.64 -4.23
C GLY A 7 19.90 -14.64 -5.17
N ALA A 8 20.00 -15.68 -6.02
CA ALA A 8 21.15 -15.94 -6.90
C ALA A 8 21.27 -14.95 -8.08
N GLN A 9 20.24 -14.15 -8.36
CA GLN A 9 20.21 -13.20 -9.48
C GLN A 9 19.97 -11.77 -8.97
N PRO A 10 20.96 -11.15 -8.30
CA PRO A 10 20.80 -9.85 -7.66
C PRO A 10 20.39 -8.75 -8.65
N LEU A 11 20.80 -8.88 -9.92
CA LEU A 11 20.44 -7.93 -10.98
C LEU A 11 18.92 -7.92 -11.26
N VAL A 12 18.27 -9.08 -11.25
CA VAL A 12 16.82 -9.20 -11.51
C VAL A 12 16.04 -8.54 -10.38
N GLY A 13 16.44 -8.79 -9.12
CA GLY A 13 15.82 -8.15 -7.97
C GLY A 13 16.02 -6.63 -7.96
N PHE A 14 17.23 -6.15 -8.28
CA PHE A 14 17.51 -4.73 -8.42
C PHE A 14 16.65 -4.08 -9.50
N LEU A 15 16.59 -4.66 -10.71
CA LEU A 15 15.81 -4.11 -11.82
C LEU A 15 14.31 -4.11 -11.52
N SER A 16 13.80 -5.15 -10.87
CA SER A 16 12.40 -5.20 -10.44
C SER A 16 12.11 -4.10 -9.44
N PHE A 17 12.92 -4.00 -8.38
CA PHE A 17 12.74 -2.99 -7.34
C PHE A 17 12.85 -1.57 -7.91
N ALA A 18 13.85 -1.31 -8.75
CA ALA A 18 14.01 -0.04 -9.45
C ALA A 18 12.78 0.28 -10.30
N ALA A 19 12.34 -0.63 -11.18
CA ALA A 19 11.19 -0.41 -12.06
C ALA A 19 9.90 -0.08 -11.29
N PHE A 20 9.62 -0.79 -10.20
CA PHE A 20 8.41 -0.55 -9.39
C PHE A 20 8.53 0.65 -8.46
N LEU A 21 9.73 0.98 -7.95
CA LEU A 21 9.94 2.11 -7.05
C LEU A 21 10.12 3.44 -7.80
N THR A 22 10.57 3.43 -9.06
CA THR A 22 10.77 4.65 -9.85
C THR A 22 9.49 5.47 -9.95
N PHE A 23 8.35 4.84 -10.24
CA PHE A 23 7.07 5.55 -10.36
C PHE A 23 6.66 6.32 -9.09
N PRO A 24 6.51 5.67 -7.91
CA PRO A 24 6.18 6.38 -6.68
C PRO A 24 7.30 7.35 -6.27
N GLY A 25 8.56 7.04 -6.53
CA GLY A 25 9.69 7.93 -6.25
C GLY A 25 9.62 9.24 -7.05
N VAL A 26 9.37 9.14 -8.36
CA VAL A 26 9.17 10.32 -9.23
C VAL A 26 7.93 11.10 -8.81
N ALA A 27 6.83 10.42 -8.49
CA ALA A 27 5.61 11.06 -8.00
C ALA A 27 5.85 11.83 -6.69
N LEU A 28 6.62 11.27 -5.75
CA LEU A 28 7.00 11.96 -4.50
C LEU A 28 7.89 13.17 -4.77
N VAL A 29 8.91 13.03 -5.61
CA VAL A 29 9.78 14.16 -5.99
C VAL A 29 8.94 15.27 -6.63
N PHE A 30 8.03 14.92 -7.53
CA PHE A 30 7.10 15.86 -8.13
C PHE A 30 6.24 16.55 -7.08
N ALA A 31 5.62 15.79 -6.16
CA ALA A 31 4.77 16.34 -5.10
C ALA A 31 5.52 17.30 -4.15
N VAL A 32 6.83 17.09 -3.93
CA VAL A 32 7.65 17.94 -3.06
C VAL A 32 8.20 19.16 -3.78
N VAL A 33 8.61 19.02 -5.04
CA VAL A 33 9.30 20.08 -5.79
C VAL A 33 8.32 20.98 -6.55
N VAL A 34 7.24 20.42 -7.06
CA VAL A 34 6.28 21.15 -7.90
C VAL A 34 5.17 21.70 -7.02
N ASP A 35 5.19 23.02 -6.83
CA ASP A 35 4.08 23.71 -6.19
C ASP A 35 2.84 23.65 -7.10
N ARG A 36 1.71 23.30 -6.52
CA ARG A 36 0.46 23.04 -7.21
C ARG A 36 -0.13 24.31 -7.84
N GLU A 37 0.16 25.47 -7.28
CA GLU A 37 -0.22 26.78 -7.85
C GLU A 37 0.44 27.05 -9.20
N THR A 38 1.54 26.36 -9.51
CA THR A 38 2.21 26.46 -10.82
C THR A 38 1.52 25.64 -11.91
N LEU A 39 0.57 24.76 -11.55
CA LEU A 39 -0.13 23.87 -12.48
C LEU A 39 -1.40 24.54 -13.02
N LYS A 40 -1.40 24.84 -14.31
CA LYS A 40 -2.54 25.45 -15.00
C LYS A 40 -3.77 24.52 -14.96
N GLY A 41 -4.86 24.99 -14.36
CA GLY A 41 -6.12 24.23 -14.24
C GLY A 41 -6.20 23.32 -13.02
N ALA A 42 -5.24 23.40 -12.08
CA ALA A 42 -5.37 22.71 -10.80
C ALA A 42 -6.55 23.26 -9.98
N ALA A 43 -7.37 22.38 -9.41
CA ALA A 43 -8.48 22.78 -8.55
C ALA A 43 -7.94 23.45 -7.27
N GLN A 44 -8.42 24.65 -6.92
CA GLN A 44 -7.88 25.43 -5.78
C GLN A 44 -7.97 24.66 -4.45
N HIS A 45 -9.06 23.93 -4.20
CA HIS A 45 -9.29 23.15 -2.98
C HIS A 45 -9.63 21.68 -3.34
N PRO A 46 -8.63 20.84 -3.64
CA PRO A 46 -8.85 19.46 -4.03
C PRO A 46 -9.34 18.61 -2.87
N ASP A 47 -8.96 18.98 -1.65
CA ASP A 47 -9.28 18.24 -0.43
C ASP A 47 -10.76 18.41 -0.05
N ASP A 48 -11.41 19.46 -0.57
CA ASP A 48 -12.86 19.67 -0.48
C ASP A 48 -13.64 18.86 -1.52
N SER A 49 -12.96 18.07 -2.37
CA SER A 49 -13.61 17.19 -3.33
C SER A 49 -14.38 16.07 -2.62
N VAL A 50 -15.51 15.67 -3.20
CA VAL A 50 -16.21 14.46 -2.75
C VAL A 50 -15.31 13.22 -2.85
N GLU A 51 -14.42 13.20 -3.83
CA GLU A 51 -13.50 12.09 -4.10
C GLU A 51 -12.38 11.97 -3.07
N SER A 52 -11.77 13.09 -2.65
CA SER A 52 -10.80 13.10 -1.54
C SER A 52 -11.49 12.67 -0.25
N GLY A 53 -12.72 13.13 -0.01
CA GLY A 53 -13.52 12.70 1.13
C GLY A 53 -13.80 11.19 1.14
N TRP A 54 -14.07 10.56 -0.01
CA TRP A 54 -14.18 9.08 -0.07
C TRP A 54 -12.84 8.40 0.18
N TYR A 55 -11.74 8.93 -0.37
CA TYR A 55 -10.41 8.36 -0.20
C TYR A 55 -9.96 8.41 1.26
N ASP A 56 -10.13 9.54 1.95
CA ASP A 56 -9.77 9.71 3.35
C ASP A 56 -10.60 8.80 4.27
N ARG A 57 -11.90 8.70 4.02
CA ARG A 57 -12.79 7.77 4.74
C ARG A 57 -12.44 6.31 4.47
N ALA A 58 -12.06 5.96 3.25
CA ALA A 58 -11.64 4.60 2.90
C ALA A 58 -10.33 4.23 3.59
N THR A 59 -9.37 5.16 3.62
CA THR A 59 -8.03 4.94 4.17
C THR A 59 -8.05 4.88 5.69
N SER A 60 -8.71 5.84 6.36
CA SER A 60 -8.87 5.86 7.83
C SER A 60 -9.56 4.60 8.35
N GLY A 61 -10.61 4.16 7.66
CA GLY A 61 -11.31 2.93 8.01
C GLY A 61 -10.50 1.65 7.79
N THR A 62 -9.71 1.60 6.72
CA THR A 62 -8.86 0.45 6.39
C THR A 62 -7.72 0.27 7.39
N PHE A 63 -7.20 1.35 7.97
CA PHE A 63 -6.15 1.27 8.97
C PHE A 63 -6.51 0.36 10.14
N HIS A 64 -7.71 0.54 10.71
CA HIS A 64 -8.19 -0.31 11.80
C HIS A 64 -8.46 -1.75 11.36
N ASP A 65 -8.98 -1.96 10.15
CA ASP A 65 -9.19 -3.30 9.60
C ASP A 65 -7.88 -4.06 9.50
N ILE A 66 -6.83 -3.43 9.00
CA ILE A 66 -5.50 -4.05 8.88
C ILE A 66 -4.96 -4.42 10.25
N ILE A 67 -5.06 -3.52 11.24
CA ILE A 67 -4.61 -3.83 12.61
C ILE A 67 -5.32 -5.07 13.15
N VAL A 68 -6.65 -5.12 13.01
CA VAL A 68 -7.45 -6.25 13.48
C VAL A 68 -7.10 -7.52 12.73
N VAL A 69 -7.06 -7.48 11.39
CA VAL A 69 -6.77 -8.67 10.56
C VAL A 69 -5.36 -9.20 10.83
N LEU A 70 -4.36 -8.33 10.89
CA LEU A 70 -2.97 -8.75 11.18
C LEU A 70 -2.83 -9.24 12.62
N GLY A 71 -3.47 -8.59 13.59
CA GLY A 71 -3.48 -9.01 14.99
C GLY A 71 -4.11 -10.39 15.17
N VAL A 72 -5.29 -10.61 14.57
CA VAL A 72 -5.97 -11.91 14.59
C VAL A 72 -5.16 -12.97 13.85
N THR A 73 -4.61 -12.65 12.68
CA THR A 73 -3.76 -13.59 11.92
C THR A 73 -2.54 -13.99 12.75
N SER A 74 -1.86 -13.03 13.39
CA SER A 74 -0.72 -13.29 14.27
C SER A 74 -1.10 -14.17 15.45
N LEU A 75 -2.25 -13.89 16.08
CA LEU A 75 -2.78 -14.71 17.18
C LEU A 75 -3.07 -16.14 16.73
N VAL A 76 -3.72 -16.33 15.59
CA VAL A 76 -4.02 -17.65 15.03
C VAL A 76 -2.71 -18.41 14.75
N LEU A 77 -1.74 -17.76 14.12
CA LEU A 77 -0.42 -18.35 13.85
C LEU A 77 0.31 -18.79 15.12
N ALA A 78 0.09 -18.10 16.25
CA ALA A 78 0.69 -18.49 17.52
C ALA A 78 0.18 -19.83 18.08
N PHE A 79 -1.02 -20.27 17.67
CA PHE A 79 -1.59 -21.56 18.05
C PHE A 79 -1.34 -22.68 17.02
N ILE A 80 -0.78 -22.34 15.85
CA ILE A 80 -0.45 -23.34 14.83
C ILE A 80 0.88 -24.04 15.21
N PRO A 81 0.97 -25.37 15.02
CA PRO A 81 2.21 -26.13 15.21
C PRO A 81 3.41 -25.54 14.46
N ARG A 82 4.61 -25.61 15.06
CA ARG A 82 5.85 -24.97 14.56
C ARG A 82 6.36 -25.49 13.20
N ASP A 83 5.82 -26.60 12.74
CA ASP A 83 6.05 -27.18 11.42
C ASP A 83 5.40 -26.38 10.30
N PHE A 84 4.46 -25.48 10.61
CA PHE A 84 3.93 -24.54 9.63
C PHE A 84 4.91 -23.38 9.40
N GLN A 85 5.66 -23.46 8.29
CA GLN A 85 6.59 -22.41 7.89
C GLN A 85 5.90 -21.37 7.02
N VAL A 86 5.91 -20.12 7.48
CA VAL A 86 5.46 -18.98 6.69
C VAL A 86 6.65 -18.41 5.93
N ASP A 87 6.57 -18.36 4.60
CA ASP A 87 7.60 -17.71 3.80
C ASP A 87 7.54 -16.19 4.01
N LEU A 88 8.54 -15.67 4.72
CA LEU A 88 8.66 -14.25 5.04
C LEU A 88 8.72 -13.37 3.77
N LYS A 89 9.14 -13.94 2.63
CA LYS A 89 9.16 -13.24 1.34
C LYS A 89 7.77 -12.91 0.83
N LEU A 90 6.75 -13.69 1.21
CA LEU A 90 5.36 -13.51 0.79
C LEU A 90 4.56 -12.65 1.77
N VAL A 91 5.04 -12.47 3.00
CA VAL A 91 4.32 -11.72 4.04
C VAL A 91 4.11 -10.26 3.63
N LEU A 92 5.16 -9.54 3.25
CA LEU A 92 5.03 -8.13 2.87
C LEU A 92 4.13 -7.93 1.63
N PRO A 93 4.31 -8.68 0.52
CA PRO A 93 3.38 -8.64 -0.61
C PRO A 93 1.92 -8.93 -0.22
N ALA A 94 1.68 -9.93 0.65
CA ALA A 94 0.34 -10.27 1.10
C ALA A 94 -0.29 -9.14 1.92
N VAL A 95 0.48 -8.51 2.82
CA VAL A 95 0.03 -7.35 3.60
C VAL A 95 -0.31 -6.18 2.68
N LEU A 96 0.56 -5.85 1.71
CA LEU A 96 0.30 -4.78 0.75
C LEU A 96 -0.95 -5.07 -0.09
N ALA A 97 -1.11 -6.29 -0.58
CA ALA A 97 -2.30 -6.71 -1.33
C ALA A 97 -3.58 -6.54 -0.48
N LEU A 98 -3.54 -6.95 0.79
CA LEU A 98 -4.63 -6.76 1.73
C LEU A 98 -4.97 -5.27 1.91
N CYS A 99 -3.95 -4.40 2.04
CA CYS A 99 -4.16 -2.95 2.12
C CYS A 99 -4.88 -2.41 0.88
N PHE A 100 -4.39 -2.74 -0.33
CA PHE A 100 -5.00 -2.27 -1.58
C PHE A 100 -6.44 -2.78 -1.74
N VAL A 101 -6.69 -4.05 -1.42
CA VAL A 101 -8.02 -4.66 -1.52
C VAL A 101 -8.98 -4.02 -0.51
N SER A 102 -8.58 -3.87 0.75
CA SER A 102 -9.42 -3.27 1.80
C SER A 102 -9.76 -1.81 1.48
N THR A 103 -8.77 -0.99 1.15
CA THR A 103 -8.99 0.41 0.78
C THR A 103 -9.81 0.51 -0.50
N GLY A 104 -9.52 -0.31 -1.51
CA GLY A 104 -10.24 -0.32 -2.78
C GLY A 104 -11.72 -0.68 -2.62
N ILE A 105 -12.03 -1.72 -1.85
CA ILE A 105 -13.42 -2.11 -1.56
C ILE A 105 -14.14 -0.98 -0.83
N ARG A 106 -13.55 -0.42 0.24
CA ARG A 106 -14.17 0.69 0.99
C ARG A 106 -14.37 1.93 0.12
N TYR A 107 -13.39 2.27 -0.72
CA TYR A 107 -13.50 3.37 -1.67
C TYR A 107 -14.65 3.16 -2.65
N LEU A 108 -14.75 1.98 -3.27
CA LEU A 108 -15.84 1.65 -4.19
C LEU A 108 -17.21 1.67 -3.50
N LEU A 109 -17.30 1.22 -2.24
CA LEU A 109 -18.53 1.29 -1.46
C LEU A 109 -18.94 2.72 -1.12
N LEU A 110 -17.97 3.58 -0.75
CA LEU A 110 -18.22 5.00 -0.45
C LEU A 110 -18.63 5.76 -1.71
N ARG A 111 -17.95 5.53 -2.83
CA ARG A 111 -18.30 6.09 -4.15
C ARG A 111 -19.71 5.69 -4.60
N ARG A 112 -20.19 4.49 -4.23
CA ARG A 112 -21.56 4.08 -4.53
C ARG A 112 -22.62 4.74 -3.64
N LYS A 113 -22.22 5.29 -2.49
CA LYS A 113 -23.14 5.86 -1.49
C LYS A 113 -23.37 7.36 -1.63
N GLY A 114 -22.52 8.09 -2.35
CA GLY A 114 -22.68 9.54 -2.54
C GLY A 114 -21.39 10.19 -2.91
#